data_AF-F7KJS9-F1
#
_entry.id   AF-F7KJS9-F1
#
_cell.length_a   1.000
_cell.length_b   1.000
_cell.length_c   1.000
_cell.angle_alpha   90.00
_cell.angle_beta   90.00
_cell.angle_gamma   90.00
#
_symmetry.space_group_name_H-M   'P 1'
#
loop_
_entity.id
_entity.type
_entity.pdbx_description
1 polymer ?
#
loop_
_entity_poly.entity_id
_entity_poly.type
_entity_poly.pdbx_seq_one_letter_code
_entity_poly.pdbx_strand_id
1 'polypeptide(L)'
;MAYHAIIEGSSLTVYRQSDCASNSKIGTLYSGEVFTFIKEHNGYFGHYEIRFLNSNGQYGIGFIDIGSGFGNLAYSGQSVTESNLGSSPCYRFKLRKGLNVVKPNASPLTSLNAGEYVYTRGATAGSSNPANMYICGYKKSSGAVTPCDAFVTLDYTSGSMFARNFCLYKA
;
A
#
# COMPACT_ATOMS: atom_id res chain seq x y z
N MET A 1 10.90 -4.99 -7.36
CA MET A 1 10.73 -3.92 -6.35
C MET A 1 9.40 -4.12 -5.68
N ALA A 2 9.34 -4.10 -4.35
CA ALA A 2 8.10 -4.34 -3.61
C ALA A 2 7.12 -3.17 -3.76
N TYR A 3 5.83 -3.46 -3.72
CA TYR A 3 4.78 -2.44 -3.83
C TYR A 3 3.52 -2.85 -3.08
N HIS A 4 2.73 -1.86 -2.65
CA HIS A 4 1.42 -2.10 -2.05
C HIS A 4 0.41 -2.45 -3.15
N ALA A 5 -0.26 -3.58 -3.00
CA ALA A 5 -1.26 -4.13 -3.90
C ALA A 5 -2.62 -4.21 -3.22
N ILE A 6 -3.69 -3.96 -3.95
CA ILE A 6 -5.08 -4.07 -3.48
C ILE A 6 -5.77 -5.26 -4.15
N ILE A 7 -6.53 -6.04 -3.39
CA ILE A 7 -7.34 -7.13 -3.94
C ILE A 7 -8.51 -6.52 -4.70
N GLU A 8 -8.63 -6.83 -5.98
CA GLU A 8 -9.68 -6.32 -6.88
C GLU A 8 -10.69 -7.42 -7.23
N GLY A 9 -10.28 -8.69 -7.14
CA GLY A 9 -11.09 -9.85 -7.50
C GLY A 9 -11.61 -10.63 -6.29
N SER A 10 -11.67 -11.95 -6.47
CA SER A 10 -12.01 -12.91 -5.41
C SER A 10 -10.97 -12.92 -4.29
N SER A 11 -11.37 -13.44 -3.13
CA SER A 11 -10.45 -13.60 -2.01
C SER A 11 -9.26 -14.51 -2.33
N LEU A 12 -8.08 -14.16 -1.82
CA LEU A 12 -6.86 -14.97 -1.96
C LEU A 12 -6.55 -15.70 -0.66
N THR A 13 -6.15 -16.96 -0.73
CA THR A 13 -5.69 -17.70 0.45
C THR A 13 -4.23 -17.35 0.72
N VAL A 14 -3.88 -17.13 1.99
CA VAL A 14 -2.50 -16.87 2.40
C VAL A 14 -1.93 -18.08 3.12
N TYR A 15 -0.74 -18.48 2.73
CA TYR A 15 -0.03 -19.66 3.20
C TYR A 15 1.23 -19.29 3.97
N ARG A 16 1.62 -20.16 4.91
CA ARG A 16 2.85 -20.02 5.71
C ARG A 16 4.09 -20.42 4.91
N GLN A 17 3.94 -21.35 3.97
CA GLN A 17 5.02 -21.96 3.22
C GLN A 17 4.86 -21.66 1.72
N SER A 18 5.99 -21.61 1.01
CA SER A 18 6.04 -21.21 -0.38
C SER A 18 5.53 -22.26 -1.36
N ASP A 19 5.29 -23.49 -0.91
CA ASP A 19 4.63 -24.55 -1.68
C ASP A 19 3.09 -24.43 -1.66
N CYS A 20 2.55 -23.47 -0.88
CA CYS A 20 1.12 -23.21 -0.73
C CYS A 20 0.30 -24.46 -0.37
N ALA A 21 0.89 -25.38 0.41
CA ALA A 21 0.23 -26.60 0.83
C ALA A 21 -1.05 -26.30 1.64
N SER A 22 -2.10 -27.10 1.45
CA SER A 22 -3.43 -26.86 2.05
C SER A 22 -3.44 -26.85 3.59
N ASN A 23 -2.49 -27.54 4.22
CA ASN A 23 -2.27 -27.57 5.68
C ASN A 23 -1.46 -26.35 6.19
N SER A 24 -0.95 -25.50 5.30
CA SER A 24 -0.16 -24.32 5.64
C SER A 24 -0.96 -23.01 5.57
N LYS A 25 -2.27 -23.07 5.37
CA LYS A 25 -3.16 -21.90 5.35
C LYS A 25 -3.10 -21.13 6.66
N ILE A 26 -2.84 -19.83 6.58
CA ILE A 26 -2.73 -18.90 7.72
C ILE A 26 -3.61 -17.67 7.60
N GLY A 27 -4.28 -17.47 6.47
CA GLY A 27 -5.16 -16.32 6.29
C GLY A 27 -5.90 -16.31 4.98
N THR A 28 -6.71 -15.27 4.80
CA THR A 28 -7.42 -14.97 3.56
C THR A 28 -7.40 -13.47 3.38
N LEU A 29 -7.03 -13.02 2.18
CA LEU A 29 -7.14 -11.63 1.77
C LEU A 29 -8.46 -11.45 1.04
N TYR A 30 -9.32 -10.57 1.56
CA TYR A 30 -10.62 -10.28 0.97
C TYR A 30 -10.53 -9.12 -0.03
N SER A 31 -11.55 -8.99 -0.87
CA SER A 31 -11.67 -7.87 -1.82
C SER A 31 -11.54 -6.52 -1.09
N GLY A 32 -10.74 -5.61 -1.65
CA GLY A 32 -10.42 -4.32 -1.07
C GLY A 32 -9.36 -4.34 0.04
N GLU A 33 -8.86 -5.51 0.46
CA GLU A 33 -7.71 -5.58 1.36
C GLU A 33 -6.41 -5.25 0.62
N VAL A 34 -5.46 -4.71 1.37
CA VAL A 34 -4.18 -4.26 0.83
C VAL A 34 -3.06 -5.00 1.52
N PHE A 35 -2.13 -5.48 0.71
CA PHE A 35 -0.93 -6.18 1.12
C PHE A 35 0.27 -5.58 0.38
N THR A 36 1.49 -5.99 0.73
CA THR A 36 2.69 -5.64 -0.04
C THR A 36 3.16 -6.85 -0.80
N PHE A 37 3.15 -6.74 -2.13
CA PHE A 37 3.81 -7.67 -3.01
C PHE A 37 5.32 -7.51 -2.88
N ILE A 38 6.06 -8.60 -2.66
CA ILE A 38 7.53 -8.56 -2.56
C ILE A 38 8.16 -9.02 -3.87
N LYS A 39 7.89 -10.28 -4.24
CA LYS A 39 8.44 -10.95 -5.43
C LYS A 39 7.70 -12.25 -5.70
N GLU A 40 7.88 -12.77 -6.91
CA GLU A 40 7.63 -14.19 -7.19
C GLU A 40 8.69 -15.05 -6.47
N HIS A 41 8.28 -16.19 -5.93
CA HIS A 41 9.15 -17.09 -5.19
C HIS A 41 9.99 -17.94 -6.13
N ASN A 42 11.31 -17.96 -5.90
CA ASN A 42 12.21 -18.81 -6.66
C ASN A 42 12.01 -20.27 -6.25
N GLY A 43 11.46 -21.09 -7.15
CA GLY A 43 11.26 -22.54 -6.95
C GLY A 43 9.81 -23.01 -7.15
N TYR A 44 8.84 -22.09 -7.07
CA TYR A 44 7.43 -22.37 -7.33
C TYR A 44 6.87 -21.28 -8.24
N PHE A 45 6.81 -21.56 -9.55
CA PHE A 45 6.27 -20.62 -10.53
C PHE A 45 4.81 -20.30 -10.21
N GLY A 46 4.45 -19.02 -10.25
CA GLY A 46 3.10 -18.56 -9.89
C GLY A 46 2.84 -18.45 -8.39
N HIS A 47 3.85 -18.66 -7.54
CA HIS A 47 3.75 -18.43 -6.10
C HIS A 47 4.47 -17.14 -5.73
N TYR A 48 3.85 -16.31 -4.91
CA TYR A 48 4.35 -14.97 -4.60
C TYR A 48 4.52 -14.78 -3.10
N GLU A 49 5.61 -14.10 -2.74
CA GLU A 49 5.89 -13.68 -1.38
C GLU A 49 5.26 -12.30 -1.13
N ILE A 50 4.51 -12.20 -0.04
CA ILE A 50 3.77 -11.00 0.33
C ILE A 50 3.98 -10.63 1.79
N ARG A 51 3.71 -9.36 2.13
CA ARG A 51 3.41 -8.95 3.51
C ARG A 51 1.96 -8.55 3.65
N PHE A 52 1.31 -8.99 4.71
CA PHE A 52 -0.10 -8.71 4.95
C PHE A 52 -0.40 -8.55 6.43
N LEU A 53 -1.55 -7.94 6.72
CA LEU A 53 -2.06 -7.85 8.08
C LEU A 53 -2.74 -9.17 8.44
N ASN A 54 -2.15 -9.94 9.35
CA ASN A 54 -2.77 -11.16 9.82
C ASN A 54 -3.87 -10.87 10.87
N SER A 55 -4.64 -11.90 11.22
CA SER A 55 -5.73 -11.81 12.22
C SER A 55 -5.27 -11.38 13.61
N ASN A 56 -3.98 -11.48 13.91
CA ASN A 56 -3.39 -11.04 15.18
C ASN A 56 -2.95 -9.56 15.14
N GLY A 57 -3.28 -8.83 14.06
CA GLY A 57 -2.88 -7.44 13.87
C GLY A 57 -1.40 -7.27 13.54
N GLN A 58 -0.71 -8.34 13.12
CA GLN A 58 0.71 -8.30 12.79
C GLN A 58 0.92 -8.17 11.29
N TYR A 59 1.84 -7.30 10.89
CA TYR A 59 2.24 -7.13 9.50
C TYR A 59 3.38 -8.11 9.14
N GLY A 60 2.98 -9.35 8.84
CA GLY A 60 3.87 -10.50 8.67
C GLY A 60 4.07 -10.91 7.21
N ILE A 61 4.95 -11.90 7.00
CA ILE A 61 5.19 -12.53 5.69
C ILE A 61 4.20 -13.67 5.46
N GLY A 62 3.77 -13.86 4.22
CA GLY A 62 3.01 -15.03 3.77
C GLY A 62 3.21 -15.26 2.27
N PHE A 63 2.57 -16.31 1.76
CA PHE A 63 2.62 -16.71 0.36
C PHE A 63 1.22 -16.80 -0.25
N ILE A 64 1.11 -16.52 -1.54
CA ILE A 64 -0.10 -16.71 -2.35
C ILE A 64 0.26 -17.51 -3.61
N ASP A 65 -0.64 -18.32 -4.13
CA ASP A 65 -0.48 -19.22 -5.29
C ASP A 65 -1.15 -18.71 -6.58
N ILE A 66 -1.61 -17.45 -6.57
CA ILE A 66 -2.30 -16.82 -7.70
C ILE A 66 -1.65 -15.48 -8.03
N GLY A 67 -1.30 -15.28 -9.30
CA GLY A 67 -0.65 -14.07 -9.83
C GLY A 67 -1.59 -13.01 -10.38
N SER A 68 -2.90 -13.16 -10.16
CA SER A 68 -3.95 -12.28 -10.64
C SER A 68 -5.01 -12.05 -9.55
N GLY A 69 -5.94 -11.10 -9.78
CA GLY A 69 -6.97 -10.74 -8.78
C GLY A 69 -6.57 -9.60 -7.83
N PHE A 70 -5.42 -8.98 -8.06
CA PHE A 70 -4.97 -7.79 -7.36
C PHE A 70 -4.32 -6.78 -8.32
N GLY A 71 -4.38 -5.50 -7.97
CA GLY A 71 -3.81 -4.40 -8.73
C GLY A 71 -2.88 -3.53 -7.90
N ASN A 72 -2.22 -2.58 -8.55
CA ASN A 72 -1.36 -1.62 -7.84
C ASN A 72 -2.24 -0.68 -7.01
N LEU A 73 -1.96 -0.55 -5.71
CA LEU A 73 -2.75 0.30 -4.81
C LEU A 73 -2.87 1.74 -5.33
N ALA A 74 -1.86 2.29 -6.02
CA ALA A 74 -1.90 3.65 -6.52
C ALA A 74 -3.15 3.92 -7.39
N TYR A 75 -3.60 2.93 -8.16
CA TYR A 75 -4.73 3.07 -9.08
C TYR A 75 -6.10 3.17 -8.39
N SER A 76 -6.17 2.85 -7.10
CA SER A 76 -7.37 3.11 -6.29
C SER A 76 -7.52 4.58 -5.87
N GLY A 77 -6.48 5.39 -6.06
CA GLY A 77 -6.52 6.84 -5.83
C GLY A 77 -7.20 7.59 -6.97
N GLN A 78 -7.60 8.82 -6.72
CA GLN A 78 -8.17 9.66 -7.77
C GLN A 78 -7.06 10.16 -8.71
N SER A 79 -7.13 9.78 -9.99
CA SER A 79 -6.22 10.30 -11.01
C SER A 79 -6.42 11.81 -11.21
N VAL A 80 -5.34 12.58 -11.09
CA VAL A 80 -5.32 14.04 -11.22
C VAL A 80 -4.00 14.50 -11.85
N THR A 81 -4.02 15.68 -12.47
CA THR A 81 -2.82 16.41 -12.88
C THR A 81 -2.65 17.62 -11.96
N GLU A 82 -1.53 17.69 -11.25
CA GLU A 82 -1.21 18.80 -10.34
C GLU A 82 0.01 19.55 -10.86
N SER A 83 -0.14 20.83 -11.16
CA SER A 83 0.89 21.66 -11.80
C SER A 83 2.23 21.63 -11.03
N ASN A 84 2.18 21.67 -9.70
CA ASN A 84 3.36 21.63 -8.83
C ASN A 84 4.09 20.28 -8.84
N LEU A 85 3.46 19.22 -9.36
CA LEU A 85 4.06 17.89 -9.50
C LEU A 85 4.50 17.62 -10.96
N GLY A 86 4.26 18.53 -11.88
CA GLY A 86 4.55 18.40 -13.30
C GLY A 86 3.32 18.04 -14.15
N SER A 87 3.55 17.73 -15.43
CA SER A 87 2.49 17.49 -16.42
C SER A 87 1.96 16.05 -16.45
N SER A 88 2.68 15.09 -15.84
CA SER A 88 2.25 13.69 -15.81
C SER A 88 1.19 13.44 -14.73
N PRO A 89 0.13 12.67 -15.03
CA PRO A 89 -0.88 12.27 -14.05
C PRO A 89 -0.27 11.63 -12.81
N CYS A 90 -0.95 11.80 -11.69
CA CYS A 90 -0.67 11.15 -10.42
C CYS A 90 -1.97 10.76 -9.72
N TYR A 91 -1.87 9.92 -8.71
CA TYR A 91 -2.99 9.40 -7.94
C TYR A 91 -3.04 10.07 -6.58
N ARG A 92 -4.16 10.74 -6.30
CA ARG A 92 -4.42 11.46 -5.06
C ARG A 92 -5.20 10.59 -4.08
N PHE A 93 -4.69 10.52 -2.85
CA PHE A 93 -5.34 9.87 -1.71
C PHE A 93 -5.68 10.91 -0.65
N LYS A 94 -6.91 10.88 -0.11
CA LYS A 94 -7.32 11.68 1.04
C LYS A 94 -7.10 10.84 2.28
N LEU A 95 -6.38 11.37 3.24
CA LEU A 95 -6.07 10.66 4.46
C LEU A 95 -7.29 10.58 5.36
N ARG A 96 -7.54 9.39 5.93
CA ARG A 96 -8.58 9.19 6.94
C ARG A 96 -8.09 9.48 8.36
N LYS A 97 -6.77 9.38 8.56
CA LYS A 97 -6.08 9.64 9.82
C LYS A 97 -4.80 10.43 9.58
N GLY A 98 -4.23 10.95 10.65
CA GLY A 98 -2.90 11.53 10.57
C GLY A 98 -1.83 10.46 10.28
N LEU A 99 -0.91 10.76 9.37
CA LEU A 99 0.20 9.89 8.98
C LEU A 99 1.51 10.67 8.92
N ASN A 100 2.61 9.99 9.19
CA ASN A 100 3.95 10.56 9.09
C ASN A 100 4.46 10.46 7.66
N VAL A 101 5.09 11.54 7.20
CA VAL A 101 5.86 11.59 5.96
C VAL A 101 7.33 11.54 6.32
N VAL A 102 8.05 10.59 5.72
CA VAL A 102 9.47 10.34 5.98
C VAL A 102 10.26 10.38 4.68
N LYS A 103 11.51 10.83 4.76
CA LYS A 103 12.46 10.79 3.64
C LYS A 103 12.88 9.34 3.34
N PRO A 104 13.51 9.07 2.19
CA PRO A 104 14.01 7.72 1.85
C PRO A 104 14.96 7.12 2.89
N ASN A 105 15.68 7.95 3.65
CA ASN A 105 16.54 7.52 4.76
C ASN A 105 15.79 7.35 6.11
N ALA A 106 14.47 7.27 6.09
CA ALA A 106 13.57 7.15 7.25
C ALA A 106 13.57 8.34 8.23
N SER A 107 14.28 9.44 7.94
CA SER A 107 14.16 10.65 8.77
C SER A 107 12.79 11.31 8.59
N PRO A 108 12.20 11.88 9.66
CA PRO A 108 10.95 12.63 9.56
C PRO A 108 11.08 13.81 8.58
N LEU A 109 10.10 13.95 7.68
CA LEU A 109 9.97 15.12 6.81
C LEU A 109 8.87 16.04 7.32
N THR A 110 7.68 15.49 7.56
CA THR A 110 6.54 16.22 8.12
C THR A 110 5.47 15.24 8.62
N SER A 111 4.41 15.76 9.23
CA SER A 111 3.18 15.01 9.49
C SER A 111 2.03 15.60 8.67
N LEU A 112 1.10 14.73 8.32
CA LEU A 112 -0.16 15.08 7.70
C LEU A 112 -1.31 14.72 8.64
N ASN A 113 -2.38 15.51 8.61
CA ASN A 113 -3.60 15.30 9.38
C ASN A 113 -4.65 14.52 8.57
N ALA A 114 -5.67 14.04 9.28
CA ALA A 114 -6.86 13.52 8.62
C ALA A 114 -7.48 14.59 7.70
N GLY A 115 -7.92 14.18 6.52
CA GLY A 115 -8.50 15.05 5.49
C GLY A 115 -7.48 15.69 4.54
N GLU A 116 -6.19 15.64 4.85
CA GLU A 116 -5.12 16.09 3.96
C GLU A 116 -4.84 15.07 2.84
N TYR A 117 -4.03 15.43 1.86
CA TYR A 117 -3.81 14.61 0.68
C TYR A 117 -2.35 14.19 0.51
N VAL A 118 -2.17 12.97 0.01
CA VAL A 118 -0.91 12.50 -0.56
C VAL A 118 -1.09 12.18 -2.03
N TYR A 119 -0.02 12.31 -2.79
CA TYR A 119 0.02 12.08 -4.23
C TYR A 119 1.11 11.08 -4.54
N THR A 120 0.80 10.12 -5.40
CA THR A 120 1.76 9.10 -5.80
C THR A 120 1.61 8.73 -7.27
N ARG A 121 2.68 8.22 -7.88
CA ARG A 121 2.65 7.67 -9.25
C ARG A 121 2.68 6.15 -9.28
N GLY A 122 2.92 5.53 -8.13
CA GLY A 122 2.98 4.09 -7.95
C GLY A 122 3.15 3.77 -6.48
N ALA A 123 2.63 2.64 -6.03
CA ALA A 123 2.63 2.31 -4.62
C ALA A 123 3.90 1.58 -4.17
N THR A 124 5.09 2.04 -4.59
CA THR A 124 6.37 1.43 -4.21
C THR A 124 6.50 1.38 -2.69
N ALA A 125 6.85 0.20 -2.16
CA ALA A 125 7.06 0.00 -0.74
C ALA A 125 8.51 0.33 -0.35
N GLY A 126 8.70 0.93 0.83
CA GLY A 126 10.02 1.26 1.36
C GLY A 126 10.83 -0.01 1.68
N SER A 127 12.12 0.00 1.32
CA SER A 127 13.01 -1.14 1.55
C SER A 127 13.26 -1.41 3.04
N SER A 128 13.49 -0.37 3.84
CA SER A 128 13.75 -0.49 5.28
C SER A 128 12.48 -0.62 6.12
N ASN A 129 11.36 -0.07 5.65
CA ASN A 129 10.06 -0.19 6.30
C ASN A 129 8.99 -0.51 5.24
N PRO A 130 8.55 -1.77 5.10
CA PRO A 130 7.58 -2.18 4.10
C PRO A 130 6.16 -1.61 4.27
N ALA A 131 5.90 -0.87 5.36
CA ALA A 131 4.65 -0.12 5.54
C ALA A 131 4.72 1.29 4.91
N ASN A 132 5.91 1.74 4.52
CA ASN A 132 6.10 3.03 3.86
C ASN A 132 5.69 2.92 2.38
N MET A 133 4.71 3.71 1.97
CA MET A 133 4.32 3.86 0.58
C MET A 133 4.91 5.13 -0.03
N TYR A 134 5.51 5.00 -1.20
CA TYR A 134 6.08 6.13 -1.92
C TYR A 134 5.04 7.21 -2.25
N ILE A 135 5.42 8.47 -2.10
CA ILE A 135 4.65 9.64 -2.50
C ILE A 135 5.56 10.63 -3.25
N CYS A 136 5.00 11.25 -4.29
CA CYS A 136 5.67 12.31 -5.05
C CYS A 136 5.24 13.72 -4.61
N GLY A 137 4.28 13.82 -3.70
CA GLY A 137 3.82 15.08 -3.14
C GLY A 137 2.79 14.92 -2.05
N TYR A 138 2.53 16.01 -1.32
CA TYR A 138 1.47 16.10 -0.33
C TYR A 138 0.83 17.48 -0.33
N LYS A 139 -0.40 17.57 0.18
CA LYS A 139 -1.13 18.82 0.34
C LYS A 139 -1.73 18.90 1.73
N LYS A 140 -1.31 19.93 2.46
CA LYS A 140 -1.90 20.32 3.75
C LYS A 140 -3.17 21.15 3.53
N SER A 141 -4.07 21.17 4.51
CA SER A 141 -5.47 21.63 4.37
C SER A 141 -5.71 22.78 3.37
N SER A 142 -5.12 23.96 3.62
CA SER A 142 -5.26 25.16 2.78
C SER A 142 -4.00 25.49 1.95
N GLY A 143 -3.01 24.60 1.95
CA GLY A 143 -1.73 24.81 1.27
C GLY A 143 -1.76 24.43 -0.21
N ALA A 144 -0.78 24.93 -0.95
CA ALA A 144 -0.45 24.40 -2.27
C ALA A 144 0.12 22.97 -2.15
N VAL A 145 0.06 22.19 -3.23
CA VAL A 145 0.72 20.89 -3.28
C VAL A 145 2.23 21.10 -3.17
N THR A 146 2.85 20.41 -2.23
CA THR A 146 4.29 20.41 -2.02
C THR A 146 4.90 19.17 -2.68
N PRO A 147 5.78 19.32 -3.69
CA PRO A 147 6.49 18.19 -4.28
C PRO A 147 7.47 17.59 -3.27
N CYS A 148 7.63 16.28 -3.30
CA CYS A 148 8.62 15.58 -2.47
C CYS A 148 9.05 14.26 -3.10
N ASP A 149 10.22 13.78 -2.73
CA ASP A 149 10.63 12.39 -2.92
C ASP A 149 10.66 11.72 -1.54
N ALA A 150 9.54 11.09 -1.17
CA ALA A 150 9.30 10.69 0.22
C ALA A 150 8.37 9.47 0.30
N PHE A 151 8.11 9.04 1.53
CA PHE A 151 7.15 7.99 1.84
C PHE A 151 6.15 8.45 2.89
N VAL A 152 4.94 7.93 2.84
CA VAL A 152 3.98 7.97 3.95
C VAL A 152 3.98 6.61 4.65
N THR A 153 4.07 6.60 5.99
CA THR A 153 4.01 5.35 6.77
C THR A 153 2.56 4.94 6.98
N LEU A 154 2.14 3.84 6.35
CA LEU A 154 0.78 3.31 6.45
C LEU A 154 0.57 2.53 7.75
N ASP A 155 -0.64 2.61 8.29
CA ASP A 155 -1.08 1.90 9.50
C ASP A 155 -1.60 0.49 9.16
N TYR A 156 -0.89 -0.53 9.64
CA TYR A 156 -1.23 -1.96 9.53
C TYR A 156 -1.48 -2.58 10.92
N THR A 157 -2.34 -1.98 11.76
CA THR A 157 -2.58 -2.50 13.14
C THR A 157 -3.87 -3.29 13.34
N SER A 158 -4.92 -3.07 12.54
CA SER A 158 -6.19 -3.82 12.59
C SER A 158 -7.07 -3.47 11.37
N GLY A 159 -8.12 -4.24 11.07
CA GLY A 159 -9.08 -3.92 9.99
C GLY A 159 -8.46 -3.78 8.59
N SER A 160 -9.21 -3.22 7.63
CA SER A 160 -8.67 -2.96 6.29
C SER A 160 -7.65 -1.82 6.33
N MET A 161 -6.41 -2.10 5.90
CA MET A 161 -5.37 -1.07 5.77
C MET A 161 -5.87 0.10 4.93
N PHE A 162 -6.54 -0.18 3.80
CA PHE A 162 -7.07 0.87 2.93
C PHE A 162 -8.00 1.81 3.69
N ALA A 163 -9.03 1.25 4.32
CA ALA A 163 -10.03 2.02 5.04
C ALA A 163 -9.49 2.70 6.30
N ARG A 164 -8.34 2.28 6.84
CA ARG A 164 -7.71 2.97 7.97
C ARG A 164 -6.88 4.17 7.57
N ASN A 165 -6.25 4.10 6.41
CA ASN A 165 -5.31 5.13 5.98
C ASN A 165 -5.99 6.15 5.06
N PHE A 166 -6.92 5.71 4.22
CA PHE A 166 -7.52 6.52 3.17
C PHE A 166 -9.04 6.57 3.24
N CYS A 167 -9.59 7.71 2.83
CA CYS A 167 -11.03 7.82 2.59
C CYS A 167 -11.37 7.09 1.29
N LEU A 168 -12.48 6.35 1.30
CA LEU A 168 -13.05 5.76 0.09
C LEU A 168 -13.48 6.91 -0.84
N TYR A 169 -12.86 7.01 -2.02
CA TYR A 169 -13.23 8.02 -3.02
C TYR A 169 -14.44 7.62 -3.87
N LYS A 170 -14.99 6.41 -3.68
CA LYS A 170 -16.21 5.94 -4.33
C LYS A 170 -17.06 5.15 -3.36
N ALA A 171 -18.33 5.56 -3.26
CA ALA A 171 -19.44 4.62 -3.23
C ALA A 171 -19.75 4.24 -4.68
#